data_AF-A0A2U0TLL8-F1
#
_entry.id   AF-A0A2U0TLL8-F1
#
_cell.length_a   1.000
_cell.length_b   1.000
_cell.length_c   1.000
_cell.angle_alpha   90.00
_cell.angle_beta   90.00
_cell.angle_gamma   90.00
#
_symmetry.space_group_name_H-M   'P 1'
#
loop_
_entity.id
_entity.type
_entity.pdbx_description
1 polymer ?
#
loop_
_entity_poly.entity_id
_entity_poly.type
_entity_poly.pdbx_seq_one_letter_code
_entity_poly.pdbx_strand_id
1 'polypeptide(L)'
;MTDAQKEVLKYKDYPEGSGSKRHYDSLFLPFQDYLVKYYTNPDLTSWERWKNKYIELAFDKKRHDEMIKNFGYAEKKYYDFVVQNKFYLELINEDRIGNDTKKFIGFLAGAGFFRKYNLTLKQWFDMKNWSNPNFEEAEDGKAINEILNYSYGENYIKTSLPHLPFWNR
;
A
#
# COMPACT_ATOMS: atom_id res chain seq x y z
N MET A 1 -16.49 8.94 21.14
CA MET A 1 -16.02 7.55 21.00
C MET A 1 -17.00 6.82 20.10
N THR A 2 -16.56 6.35 18.94
CA THR A 2 -17.39 5.66 17.94
C THR A 2 -17.76 4.25 18.40
N ASP A 3 -18.77 3.62 17.79
CA ASP A 3 -19.14 2.23 18.15
C ASP A 3 -18.03 1.23 17.83
N ALA A 4 -17.29 1.46 16.73
CA ALA A 4 -16.06 0.72 16.43
C ALA A 4 -15.01 0.85 17.56
N GLN A 5 -14.81 2.06 18.11
CA GLN A 5 -13.88 2.25 19.23
C GLN A 5 -14.35 1.49 20.48
N LYS A 6 -15.66 1.42 20.76
CA LYS A 6 -16.20 0.67 21.92
C LYS A 6 -15.98 -0.83 21.80
N GLU A 7 -16.17 -1.42 20.61
CA GLU A 7 -15.99 -2.86 20.40
C GLU A 7 -14.55 -3.33 20.61
N VAL A 8 -13.59 -2.45 20.33
CA VAL A 8 -12.16 -2.76 20.34
C VAL A 8 -11.57 -2.61 21.75
N LEU A 9 -12.23 -1.89 22.67
CA LEU A 9 -11.77 -1.72 24.06
C LEU A 9 -11.50 -3.05 24.78
N LYS A 10 -12.25 -4.12 24.43
CA LYS A 10 -12.05 -5.46 25.01
C LYS A 10 -10.68 -6.06 24.70
N TYR A 11 -9.97 -5.55 23.70
CA TYR A 11 -8.65 -6.03 23.30
C TYR A 11 -7.49 -5.27 23.97
N LYS A 12 -7.78 -4.35 24.89
CA LYS A 12 -6.76 -3.56 25.59
C LYS A 12 -5.68 -4.43 26.22
N ASP A 13 -6.10 -5.50 26.88
CA ASP A 13 -5.25 -6.40 27.67
C ASP A 13 -4.96 -7.74 26.94
N TYR A 14 -5.23 -7.81 25.63
CA TYR A 14 -4.89 -8.99 24.84
C TYR A 14 -3.37 -9.12 24.69
N PRO A 15 -2.86 -10.35 24.44
CA PRO A 15 -1.42 -10.57 24.31
C PRO A 15 -0.77 -9.65 23.27
N GLU A 16 0.40 -9.11 23.63
CA GLU A 16 1.22 -8.32 22.73
C GLU A 16 1.57 -9.10 21.46
N GLY A 17 1.52 -8.43 20.31
CA GLY A 17 1.71 -9.06 18.99
C GLY A 17 0.46 -9.75 18.42
N SER A 18 -0.63 -9.92 19.18
CA SER A 18 -1.88 -10.44 18.63
C SER A 18 -2.55 -9.42 17.69
N GLY A 19 -3.28 -9.92 16.68
CA GLY A 19 -4.02 -9.06 15.74
C GLY A 19 -5.06 -8.18 16.45
N SER A 20 -5.74 -8.72 17.47
CA SER A 20 -6.69 -7.99 18.31
C SER A 20 -6.03 -6.85 19.08
N LYS A 21 -4.86 -7.09 19.70
CA LYS A 21 -4.10 -6.05 20.40
C LYS A 21 -3.63 -4.96 19.43
N ARG A 22 -3.16 -5.34 18.24
CA ARG A 22 -2.78 -4.40 17.18
C ARG A 22 -3.96 -3.54 16.71
N HIS A 23 -5.15 -4.13 16.58
CA HIS A 23 -6.35 -3.38 16.22
C HIS A 23 -6.73 -2.35 17.29
N TYR A 24 -6.64 -2.70 18.57
CA TYR A 24 -6.77 -1.75 19.67
C TYR A 24 -5.75 -0.62 19.59
N ASP A 25 -4.47 -0.97 19.51
CA ASP A 25 -3.41 0.01 19.47
C ASP A 25 -3.53 0.96 18.26
N SER A 26 -4.07 0.51 17.13
CA SER A 26 -4.30 1.35 15.94
C SER A 26 -5.30 2.49 16.15
N LEU A 27 -6.21 2.36 17.14
CA LEU A 27 -7.23 3.36 17.45
C LEU A 27 -6.86 4.22 18.66
N PHE A 28 -6.03 3.71 19.58
CA PHE A 28 -5.78 4.33 20.88
C PHE A 28 -4.33 4.79 21.10
N LEU A 29 -3.34 4.29 20.35
CA LEU A 29 -1.99 4.84 20.41
C LEU A 29 -1.87 6.08 19.51
N PRO A 30 -1.05 7.08 19.90
CA PRO A 30 -0.56 8.07 18.95
C PRO A 30 0.04 7.38 17.72
N PHE A 31 -0.24 7.90 16.53
CA PHE A 31 0.12 7.19 15.29
C PHE A 31 1.63 6.91 15.18
N GLN A 32 2.49 7.83 15.65
CA GLN A 32 3.93 7.61 15.69
C GLN A 32 4.29 6.40 16.56
N ASP A 33 3.69 6.26 17.74
CA ASP A 33 3.95 5.16 18.67
C ASP A 33 3.45 3.82 18.10
N TYR A 34 2.30 3.85 17.43
CA TYR A 34 1.81 2.70 16.67
C TYR A 34 2.80 2.27 15.58
N LEU A 35 3.37 3.22 14.84
CA LEU A 35 4.38 2.91 13.82
C LEU A 35 5.66 2.33 14.42
N VAL A 36 6.18 2.91 15.51
CA VAL A 36 7.36 2.36 16.20
C VAL A 36 7.10 0.92 16.66
N LYS A 37 5.93 0.68 17.26
CA LYS A 37 5.59 -0.62 17.83
C LYS A 37 5.48 -1.74 16.78
N TYR A 38 4.91 -1.44 15.61
CA TYR A 38 4.55 -2.48 14.63
C TYR A 38 5.33 -2.44 13.30
N TYR A 39 6.04 -1.34 13.00
CA TYR A 39 6.65 -1.10 11.68
C TYR A 39 8.11 -0.69 11.73
N THR A 40 8.76 -0.74 12.90
CA THR A 40 10.23 -0.64 12.97
C THR A 40 10.88 -1.80 12.22
N ASN A 41 10.41 -3.03 12.45
CA ASN A 41 10.87 -4.26 11.77
C ASN A 41 9.66 -5.10 11.34
N PRO A 42 8.88 -4.68 10.34
CA PRO A 42 7.70 -5.40 9.92
C PRO A 42 8.07 -6.70 9.20
N ASP A 43 7.15 -7.66 9.18
CA ASP A 43 7.24 -8.79 8.25
C ASP A 43 7.02 -8.31 6.81
N LEU A 44 8.06 -8.41 5.99
CA LEU A 44 8.05 -8.02 4.58
C LEU A 44 7.97 -9.23 3.63
N THR A 45 7.62 -10.42 4.11
CA THR A 45 7.53 -11.63 3.28
C THR A 45 6.60 -11.45 2.07
N SER A 46 5.41 -10.85 2.30
CA SER A 46 4.47 -10.57 1.21
C SER A 46 5.03 -9.53 0.22
N TRP A 47 5.70 -8.49 0.75
CA TRP A 47 6.36 -7.46 -0.05
C TRP A 47 7.43 -8.05 -0.98
N GLU A 48 8.35 -8.83 -0.44
CA GLU A 48 9.43 -9.45 -1.22
C GLU A 48 8.90 -10.43 -2.27
N ARG A 49 7.83 -11.17 -1.95
CA ARG A 49 7.16 -12.03 -2.94
C ARG A 49 6.60 -11.20 -4.10
N TRP A 50 5.90 -10.10 -3.82
CA TRP A 50 5.35 -9.22 -4.86
C TRP A 50 6.45 -8.58 -5.71
N LYS A 51 7.48 -8.05 -5.04
CA LYS A 51 8.64 -7.42 -5.66
C LYS A 51 9.31 -8.35 -6.66
N ASN A 52 9.66 -9.56 -6.23
CA ASN A 52 10.42 -10.50 -7.04
C ASN A 52 9.57 -11.17 -8.13
N LYS A 53 8.30 -11.48 -7.83
CA LYS A 53 7.44 -12.23 -8.76
C LYS A 53 6.81 -11.36 -9.84
N TYR A 54 6.58 -10.07 -9.57
CA TYR A 54 5.82 -9.19 -10.45
C TYR A 54 6.55 -7.89 -10.78
N ILE A 55 7.03 -7.18 -9.78
CA ILE A 55 7.41 -5.77 -9.95
C ILE A 55 8.73 -5.64 -10.68
N GLU A 56 9.79 -6.33 -10.23
CA GLU A 56 11.08 -6.27 -10.93
C GLU A 56 10.97 -6.77 -12.37
N LEU A 57 10.10 -7.74 -12.62
CA LEU A 57 9.82 -8.24 -13.97
C LEU A 57 9.13 -7.20 -14.86
N ALA A 58 8.22 -6.41 -14.28
CA ALA A 58 7.47 -5.38 -14.99
C ALA A 58 8.35 -4.19 -15.43
N PHE A 59 9.51 -4.00 -14.79
CA PHE A 59 10.47 -2.95 -15.14
C PHE A 59 11.64 -3.45 -15.98
N ASP A 60 11.68 -4.75 -16.32
CA ASP A 60 12.61 -5.32 -17.28
C ASP A 60 11.87 -5.68 -18.57
N LYS A 61 12.08 -4.89 -19.63
CA LYS A 61 11.45 -5.08 -20.94
C LYS A 61 11.58 -6.50 -21.49
N LYS A 62 12.69 -7.20 -21.19
CA LYS A 62 12.94 -8.57 -21.64
C LYS A 62 12.10 -9.61 -20.87
N ARG A 63 11.59 -9.25 -19.70
CA ARG A 63 10.83 -10.13 -18.78
C ARG A 63 9.36 -9.74 -18.64
N HIS A 64 8.87 -8.81 -19.46
CA HIS A 64 7.45 -8.44 -19.46
C HIS A 64 6.53 -9.64 -19.67
N ASP A 65 6.88 -10.56 -20.58
CA ASP A 65 6.02 -11.71 -20.86
C ASP A 65 5.98 -12.70 -19.68
N GLU A 66 7.09 -12.83 -18.94
CA GLU A 66 7.16 -13.57 -17.67
C GLU A 66 6.26 -12.92 -16.61
N MET A 67 6.28 -11.59 -16.50
CA MET A 67 5.41 -10.85 -15.59
C MET A 67 3.92 -11.10 -15.90
N ILE A 68 3.52 -10.94 -17.16
CA ILE A 68 2.13 -11.12 -17.62
C ILE A 68 1.63 -12.51 -17.25
N LYS A 69 2.44 -13.54 -17.52
CA LYS A 69 2.15 -14.93 -17.16
C LYS A 69 2.04 -15.11 -15.64
N ASN A 70 3.00 -14.59 -14.88
CA ASN A 70 3.02 -14.74 -13.43
C ASN A 70 1.82 -14.06 -12.75
N PHE A 71 1.45 -12.88 -13.22
CA PHE A 71 0.35 -12.09 -12.67
C PHE A 71 -1.02 -12.66 -13.06
N GLY A 72 -1.09 -13.46 -14.12
CA GLY A 72 -2.31 -14.14 -14.55
C GLY A 72 -3.14 -13.35 -15.57
N TYR A 73 -2.52 -12.43 -16.31
CA TYR A 73 -3.18 -11.80 -17.45
C TYR A 73 -3.19 -12.75 -18.65
N ALA A 74 -4.33 -12.79 -19.36
CA ALA A 74 -4.44 -13.58 -20.59
C ALA A 74 -3.49 -13.08 -21.70
N GLU A 75 -3.25 -11.78 -21.75
CA GLU A 75 -2.40 -11.13 -22.74
C GLU A 75 -1.77 -9.84 -22.19
N LYS A 76 -0.68 -9.40 -22.84
CA LYS A 76 0.05 -8.18 -22.49
C LYS A 76 -0.80 -6.91 -22.48
N LYS A 77 -1.82 -6.83 -23.35
CA LYS A 77 -2.70 -5.65 -23.50
C LYS A 77 -3.50 -5.30 -22.24
N TYR A 78 -3.66 -6.25 -21.32
CA TYR A 78 -4.38 -6.02 -20.06
C TYR A 78 -3.54 -5.30 -19.00
N TYR A 79 -2.25 -5.12 -19.27
CA TYR A 79 -1.33 -4.38 -18.42
C TYR A 79 -0.70 -3.21 -19.19
N ASP A 80 -0.75 -2.02 -18.61
CA ASP A 80 -0.28 -0.80 -19.26
C ASP A 80 1.13 -0.40 -18.78
N PHE A 81 2.15 -0.89 -19.47
CA PHE A 81 3.55 -0.55 -19.17
C PHE A 81 3.87 0.93 -19.40
N VAL A 82 3.12 1.64 -20.26
CA VAL A 82 3.37 3.07 -20.50
C VAL A 82 2.89 3.86 -19.28
N VAL A 83 1.68 3.58 -18.81
CA VAL A 83 1.12 4.18 -17.58
C VAL A 83 1.96 3.82 -16.36
N GLN A 84 2.44 2.58 -16.24
CA GLN A 84 3.37 2.17 -15.19
C GLN A 84 4.59 3.10 -15.13
N ASN A 85 5.27 3.26 -16.27
CA ASN A 85 6.49 4.06 -16.34
C ASN A 85 6.21 5.54 -16.10
N LYS A 86 5.08 6.06 -16.57
CA LYS A 86 4.67 7.44 -16.31
C LYS A 86 4.55 7.69 -14.79
N PHE A 87 3.81 6.84 -14.07
CA PHE A 87 3.63 6.98 -12.63
C PHE A 87 4.95 6.81 -11.85
N TYR A 88 5.81 5.88 -12.28
CA TYR A 88 7.14 5.72 -11.69
C TYR A 88 8.01 6.99 -11.86
N LEU A 89 8.00 7.59 -13.06
CA LEU A 89 8.75 8.81 -13.34
C LEU A 89 8.21 10.02 -12.56
N GLU A 90 6.89 10.12 -12.36
CA GLU A 90 6.29 11.15 -11.52
C GLU A 90 6.78 11.07 -10.06
N LEU A 91 7.14 9.87 -9.58
CA LEU A 91 7.67 9.65 -8.23
C LEU A 91 9.20 9.75 -8.12
N ILE A 92 9.93 9.97 -9.21
CA ILE A 92 11.40 9.87 -9.19
C ILE A 92 12.03 10.81 -8.15
N ASN A 93 11.43 12.00 -7.97
CA ASN A 93 11.88 13.03 -7.04
C ASN A 93 11.24 12.95 -5.64
N GLU A 94 10.38 11.97 -5.36
CA GLU A 94 9.84 11.75 -4.01
C GLU A 94 10.90 11.01 -3.17
N ASP A 95 11.61 11.72 -2.31
CA ASP A 95 12.73 11.20 -1.52
C ASP A 95 12.29 10.43 -0.27
N ARG A 96 11.04 10.63 0.19
CA ARG A 96 10.49 9.96 1.38
C ARG A 96 10.18 8.48 1.16
N ILE A 97 10.24 7.98 -0.07
CA ILE A 97 10.06 6.56 -0.40
C ILE A 97 11.21 6.01 -1.25
N GLY A 98 11.57 4.75 -0.97
CA GLY A 98 12.55 3.99 -1.71
C GLY A 98 12.12 3.65 -3.13
N ASN A 99 13.12 3.33 -3.96
CA ASN A 99 12.91 3.02 -5.38
C ASN A 99 11.98 1.81 -5.61
N ASP A 100 12.04 0.80 -4.74
CA ASP A 100 11.17 -0.37 -4.81
C ASP A 100 9.69 0.01 -4.58
N THR A 101 9.42 0.93 -3.66
CA THR A 101 8.08 1.50 -3.45
C THR A 101 7.59 2.28 -4.65
N LYS A 102 8.45 3.10 -5.27
CA LYS A 102 8.12 3.83 -6.52
C LYS A 102 7.74 2.87 -7.64
N LYS A 103 8.53 1.81 -7.83
CA LYS A 103 8.23 0.75 -8.80
C LYS A 103 6.91 0.05 -8.48
N PHE A 104 6.62 -0.25 -7.22
CA PHE A 104 5.35 -0.87 -6.82
C PHE A 104 4.16 0.01 -7.19
N ILE A 105 4.22 1.32 -6.90
CA ILE A 105 3.14 2.25 -7.24
C ILE A 105 2.98 2.39 -8.76
N GLY A 106 4.08 2.46 -9.50
CA GLY A 106 4.06 2.36 -10.96
C GLY A 106 3.38 1.06 -11.41
N PHE A 107 3.73 -0.06 -10.79
CA PHE A 107 3.16 -1.36 -11.12
C PHE A 107 1.64 -1.38 -10.92
N LEU A 108 1.17 -0.83 -9.80
CA LEU A 108 -0.24 -0.65 -9.45
C LEU A 108 -0.98 0.20 -10.51
N ALA A 109 -0.32 1.22 -11.07
CA ALA A 109 -0.86 2.01 -12.16
C ALA A 109 -0.99 1.24 -13.47
N GLY A 110 0.04 0.48 -13.86
CA GLY A 110 -0.03 -0.39 -15.03
C GLY A 110 -1.11 -1.48 -14.92
N ALA A 111 -1.36 -1.97 -13.70
CA ALA A 111 -2.44 -2.91 -13.41
C ALA A 111 -3.84 -2.28 -13.52
N GLY A 112 -3.94 -0.95 -13.64
CA GLY A 112 -5.18 -0.21 -13.86
C GLY A 112 -5.87 0.30 -12.61
N PHE A 113 -5.19 0.40 -11.46
CA PHE A 113 -5.77 0.88 -10.20
C PHE A 113 -6.32 2.30 -10.34
N PHE A 114 -5.46 3.22 -10.75
CA PHE A 114 -5.79 4.63 -10.89
C PHE A 114 -6.88 4.85 -11.95
N ARG A 115 -6.87 4.07 -13.04
CA ARG A 115 -7.94 4.10 -14.05
C ARG A 115 -9.27 3.61 -13.49
N LYS A 116 -9.29 2.52 -12.72
CA LYS A 116 -10.51 1.96 -12.12
C LYS A 116 -11.19 2.96 -11.19
N TYR A 117 -10.40 3.68 -10.40
CA TYR A 117 -10.91 4.63 -9.41
C TYR A 117 -10.94 6.09 -9.88
N ASN A 118 -10.57 6.35 -11.14
CA ASN A 118 -10.45 7.70 -11.70
C ASN A 118 -9.60 8.65 -10.83
N LEU A 119 -8.43 8.18 -10.39
CA LEU A 119 -7.52 8.90 -9.50
C LEU A 119 -6.25 9.34 -10.23
N THR A 120 -5.76 10.53 -9.91
CA THR A 120 -4.36 10.91 -10.17
C THR A 120 -3.47 10.45 -9.01
N LEU A 121 -2.15 10.42 -9.24
CA LEU A 121 -1.17 10.11 -8.20
C LEU A 121 -1.30 11.06 -7.00
N LYS A 122 -1.40 12.38 -7.27
CA LYS A 122 -1.59 13.40 -6.23
C LYS A 122 -2.86 13.18 -5.40
N GLN A 123 -4.00 12.96 -6.06
CA GLN A 123 -5.26 12.68 -5.35
C GLN A 123 -5.16 11.45 -4.47
N TRP A 124 -4.51 10.38 -4.96
CA TRP A 124 -4.31 9.17 -4.18
C TRP A 124 -3.37 9.38 -2.98
N PHE A 125 -2.36 10.24 -3.12
CA PHE A 125 -1.46 10.58 -2.01
C PHE A 125 -2.13 11.45 -0.94
N ASP A 126 -3.10 12.26 -1.33
CA ASP A 126 -3.82 13.20 -0.45
C ASP A 126 -5.10 12.61 0.17
N MET A 127 -5.60 11.45 -0.31
CA MET A 127 -6.83 10.85 0.21
C MET A 127 -6.58 9.97 1.44
N LYS A 128 -7.47 10.07 2.44
CA LYS A 128 -7.38 9.30 3.70
C LYS A 128 -7.73 7.81 3.56
N ASN A 129 -8.55 7.48 2.57
CA ASN A 129 -9.01 6.13 2.22
C ASN A 129 -8.21 5.52 1.06
N TRP A 130 -6.95 5.91 0.88
CA TRP A 130 -6.10 5.50 -0.26
C TRP A 130 -5.97 3.98 -0.43
N SER A 131 -6.07 3.21 0.66
CA SER A 131 -5.99 1.76 0.61
C SER A 131 -7.27 1.11 0.05
N ASN A 132 -8.41 1.81 0.10
CA ASN A 132 -9.68 1.34 -0.42
C ASN A 132 -10.58 2.50 -0.90
N PRO A 133 -10.35 3.02 -2.11
CA PRO A 133 -11.07 4.18 -2.63
C PRO A 133 -12.59 4.02 -2.80
N ASN A 134 -13.12 2.79 -2.67
CA ASN A 134 -14.56 2.51 -2.80
C ASN A 134 -15.41 2.96 -1.61
N PHE A 135 -14.79 3.23 -0.46
CA PHE A 135 -15.51 3.59 0.76
C PHE A 135 -15.39 5.09 1.00
N GLU A 136 -16.51 5.76 1.27
CA GLU A 136 -16.52 7.15 1.72
C GLU A 136 -15.76 7.29 3.05
N GLU A 137 -15.24 8.50 3.29
CA GLU A 137 -14.21 8.86 4.27
C GLU A 137 -14.14 7.97 5.52
N ALA A 138 -13.03 7.27 5.70
CA ALA A 138 -12.65 6.80 7.03
C ALA A 138 -12.30 8.06 7.84
N GLU A 139 -13.21 8.49 8.73
CA GLU A 139 -13.07 9.72 9.54
C GLU A 139 -11.67 9.84 10.19
N ASP A 140 -11.08 8.70 10.56
CA ASP A 140 -9.80 8.61 11.27
C ASP A 140 -8.59 8.17 10.41
N GLY A 141 -8.76 8.04 9.09
CA GLY A 141 -7.68 7.63 8.18
C GLY A 141 -6.60 8.71 7.99
N LYS A 142 -5.37 8.29 7.66
CA LYS A 142 -4.26 9.19 7.27
C LYS A 142 -3.93 9.04 5.80
N ALA A 143 -3.74 10.17 5.12
CA ALA A 143 -3.28 10.19 3.75
C ALA A 143 -1.82 9.70 3.64
N ILE A 144 -1.41 9.20 2.47
CA ILE A 144 -0.03 8.76 2.24
C ILE A 144 0.95 9.91 2.52
N ASN A 145 0.63 11.12 2.07
CA ASN A 145 1.45 12.30 2.32
C ASN A 145 1.64 12.61 3.80
N GLU A 146 0.64 12.33 4.65
CA GLU A 146 0.77 12.47 6.09
C GLU A 146 1.62 11.35 6.68
N ILE A 147 1.38 10.09 6.27
CA ILE A 147 2.08 8.90 6.76
C ILE A 147 3.59 9.01 6.51
N LEU A 148 3.99 9.51 5.33
CA LEU A 148 5.39 9.65 4.95
C LEU A 148 6.16 10.69 5.78
N ASN A 149 5.47 11.53 6.57
CA ASN A 149 6.14 12.46 7.49
C ASN A 149 6.50 11.82 8.84
N TYR A 150 6.08 10.57 9.08
CA TYR A 150 6.40 9.83 10.30
C TYR A 150 7.57 8.88 10.10
N SER A 151 8.32 8.63 11.17
CA SER A 151 9.31 7.55 11.16
C SER A 151 8.60 6.22 10.91
N TYR A 152 9.17 5.40 10.02
CA TYR A 152 8.61 4.11 9.58
C TYR A 152 7.32 4.21 8.75
N GLY A 153 6.96 5.40 8.25
CA GLY A 153 5.81 5.58 7.37
C GLY A 153 5.90 4.78 6.07
N GLU A 154 7.09 4.71 5.46
CA GLU A 154 7.30 3.86 4.28
C GLU A 154 7.07 2.38 4.59
N ASN A 155 7.57 1.89 5.73
CA ASN A 155 7.38 0.49 6.15
C ASN A 155 5.88 0.16 6.29
N TYR A 156 5.09 1.07 6.86
CA TYR A 156 3.63 0.96 6.90
C TYR A 156 3.03 0.79 5.50
N ILE A 157 3.43 1.65 4.55
CA ILE A 157 2.96 1.60 3.17
C ILE A 157 3.36 0.28 2.49
N LYS A 158 4.63 -0.15 2.62
CA LYS A 158 5.14 -1.42 2.07
C LYS A 158 4.35 -2.62 2.55
N THR A 159 3.97 -2.65 3.82
CA THR A 159 3.13 -3.76 4.32
C THR A 159 1.71 -3.69 3.79
N SER A 160 1.18 -2.51 3.46
CA SER A 160 -0.21 -2.33 3.03
C SER A 160 -0.42 -2.58 1.52
N LEU A 161 0.53 -2.15 0.67
CA LEU A 161 0.40 -2.22 -0.79
C LEU A 161 0.12 -3.64 -1.35
N PRO A 162 0.78 -4.72 -0.88
CA PRO A 162 0.47 -6.10 -1.29
C PRO A 162 -0.93 -6.59 -0.93
N HIS A 163 -1.60 -5.90 0.01
CA HIS A 163 -2.88 -6.32 0.60
C HIS A 163 -4.03 -5.38 0.26
N LEU A 164 -3.85 -4.47 -0.71
CA LEU A 164 -4.94 -3.64 -1.21
C LEU A 164 -6.11 -4.53 -1.71
N PRO A 165 -7.37 -4.24 -1.33
CA PRO A 165 -8.53 -4.98 -1.81
C PRO A 165 -8.66 -5.03 -3.34
N PHE A 166 -8.05 -4.07 -4.03
CA PHE A 166 -7.94 -4.03 -5.49
C PHE A 166 -7.37 -5.30 -6.13
N TRP A 167 -6.53 -6.05 -5.41
CA TRP A 167 -5.93 -7.28 -5.91
C TRP A 167 -6.89 -8.48 -5.90
N ASN A 168 -7.96 -8.42 -5.11
CA ASN A 168 -8.99 -9.45 -5.04
C ASN A 168 -9.97 -9.29 -6.23
N ARG A 169 -9.47 -9.56 -7.43
CA ARG A 169 -10.21 -9.50 -8.69
C ARG A 169 -10.83 -10.83 -9.06
#